data_AF-A0A074IUR7-F1
#
_entry.id   AF-A0A074IUR7-F1
#
_cell.length_a   1.000
_cell.length_b   1.000
_cell.length_c   1.000
_cell.angle_alpha   90.00
_cell.angle_beta   90.00
_cell.angle_gamma   90.00
#
_symmetry.space_group_name_H-M   'P 1'
#
loop_
_entity.id
_entity.type
_entity.pdbx_description
1 polymer ?
#
loop_
_entity_poly.entity_id
_entity_poly.type
_entity_poly.pdbx_seq_one_letter_code
_entity_poly.pdbx_strand_id
1 'polypeptide(L)'
;NVALILAIYHLNKFRYKRFYEQVFQLSFDDFLTYLKSFLVLSMEHHVLISLQTFLRDIKRLIKETSWDIDFNVEHIKIYNPSICIDFLSTLPCLEDNELTQLIEQLDELLTVSYQLNTKKQRKLAQFQSYFLFNDILNDYWVKPLSDEERLFYYPLYLWWQITAVVPLRPREFLLTQRNCLTEKDGKYYLTLRRNNLKGKDKGVSHKISEDYYLTTYEVPFKLASEIINYLELTKDLSSTQLDTLFVTDSHYRKWKRVTGTKNRFLTYSNLNTILKYFFNEVVSQQYGYFVHHINFPNKLDEHEINFIHIGDTRHIAMINLIAEGASPVTAMLLAGHDSVTTSSHYFSNLSQFIECRSYQLYRKLTNSQTSYAISKTQHKYTVNKNYVSLDNKGRCYSPRFAEGDYSDCLKVISSHAELGACTSCPFYRKAGKDYFSMDKSFKKSIDEEALIVDEAIKRVRRGKGNIEDIGEALLKLKTVSHSYQEYLTEKQLSLQEFSNGEKEVY
;
A
#
# COMPACT_ATOMS: atom_id res chain seq x y z
N ASN A 1 19.00 -16.53 27.05
CA ASN A 1 20.10 -17.15 26.26
C ASN A 1 20.12 -18.68 26.32
N VAL A 2 20.26 -19.32 27.48
CA VAL A 2 20.34 -20.81 27.58
C VAL A 2 19.12 -21.54 27.02
N ALA A 3 17.89 -21.09 27.31
CA ALA A 3 16.66 -21.69 26.75
C ALA A 3 16.54 -21.55 25.22
N LEU A 4 17.13 -20.50 24.65
CA LEU A 4 17.10 -20.22 23.22
C LEU A 4 18.11 -21.11 22.48
N ILE A 5 19.28 -21.30 23.08
CA ILE A 5 20.32 -22.22 22.63
C ILE A 5 19.81 -23.67 22.68
N LEU A 6 19.26 -24.11 23.82
CA LEU A 6 18.68 -25.46 23.97
C LEU A 6 17.56 -25.72 22.96
N ALA A 7 16.73 -24.72 22.65
CA ALA A 7 15.68 -24.88 21.66
C ALA A 7 16.24 -25.20 20.26
N ILE A 8 17.32 -24.56 19.82
CA ILE A 8 17.91 -24.82 18.49
C ILE A 8 18.35 -26.28 18.33
N TYR A 9 18.88 -26.91 19.39
CA TYR A 9 19.37 -28.29 19.36
C TYR A 9 18.28 -29.37 19.31
N HIS A 10 17.00 -29.03 19.47
CA HIS A 10 15.88 -29.98 19.45
C HIS A 10 15.07 -29.97 18.14
N LEU A 11 15.66 -29.50 17.04
CA LEU A 11 15.06 -29.63 15.70
C LEU A 11 15.10 -31.10 15.24
N ASN A 12 14.01 -31.57 14.63
CA ASN A 12 13.90 -32.97 14.20
C ASN A 12 14.75 -33.20 12.94
N LYS A 13 15.99 -33.66 13.12
CA LYS A 13 16.95 -33.94 12.04
C LYS A 13 16.40 -34.92 11.00
N PHE A 14 15.68 -35.96 11.43
CA PHE A 14 15.14 -36.97 10.52
C PHE A 14 14.09 -36.38 9.57
N ARG A 15 13.12 -35.62 10.12
CA ARG A 15 12.10 -34.94 9.31
C ARG A 15 12.71 -33.89 8.40
N TYR A 16 13.67 -33.11 8.91
CA TYR A 16 14.37 -32.12 8.10
C TYR A 16 15.05 -32.79 6.89
N LYS A 17 15.83 -33.84 7.12
CA LYS A 17 16.50 -34.55 6.03
C LYS A 17 15.53 -35.13 5.00
N ARG A 18 14.42 -35.68 5.47
CA ARG A 18 13.42 -36.30 4.60
C ARG A 18 12.65 -35.30 3.73
N PHE A 19 12.28 -34.15 4.29
CA PHE A 19 11.31 -33.24 3.66
C PHE A 19 11.90 -31.86 3.30
N TYR A 20 12.95 -31.42 3.98
CA TYR A 20 13.43 -30.04 3.87
C TYR A 20 14.85 -29.91 3.34
N GLU A 21 15.69 -30.93 3.45
CA GLU A 21 17.07 -30.87 2.94
C GLU A 21 17.08 -30.72 1.40
N GLN A 22 16.10 -31.33 0.71
CA GLN A 22 15.90 -31.13 -0.72
C GLN A 22 15.33 -29.74 -1.04
N VAL A 23 14.24 -29.34 -0.35
CA VAL A 23 13.56 -28.06 -0.58
C VAL A 23 14.44 -26.86 -0.25
N PHE A 24 15.15 -26.93 0.88
CA PHE A 24 16.06 -25.87 1.30
C PHE A 24 17.45 -26.04 0.70
N GLN A 25 17.73 -27.06 -0.11
CA GLN A 25 19.06 -27.32 -0.69
C GLN A 25 20.22 -27.10 0.29
N LEU A 26 20.01 -27.46 1.56
CA LEU A 26 20.87 -27.15 2.69
C LEU A 26 20.99 -28.40 3.55
N SER A 27 22.22 -28.73 3.95
CA SER A 27 22.39 -29.73 4.98
C SER A 27 21.74 -29.25 6.28
N PHE A 28 21.32 -30.20 7.11
CA PHE A 28 20.76 -29.87 8.43
C PHE A 28 21.69 -28.97 9.27
N ASP A 29 23.00 -29.22 9.18
CA ASP A 29 23.99 -28.50 9.97
C ASP A 29 24.24 -27.07 9.43
N ASP A 30 24.16 -26.88 8.11
CA ASP A 30 24.18 -25.54 7.48
C ASP A 30 22.92 -24.75 7.83
N PHE A 31 21.75 -25.38 7.76
CA PHE A 31 20.49 -24.75 8.16
C PHE A 31 20.50 -24.29 9.61
N LEU A 32 21.04 -25.10 10.53
CA LEU A 32 21.21 -24.68 11.92
C LEU A 32 22.15 -23.48 12.05
N THR A 33 23.19 -23.40 11.22
CA THR A 33 24.12 -22.27 11.19
C THR A 33 23.41 -21.00 10.74
N TYR A 34 22.63 -21.05 9.65
CA TYR A 34 21.79 -19.92 9.21
C TYR A 34 20.78 -19.49 10.26
N LEU A 35 20.10 -20.44 10.90
CA LEU A 35 19.13 -20.14 11.97
C LEU A 35 19.79 -19.45 13.15
N LYS A 36 20.99 -19.88 13.56
CA LYS A 36 21.78 -19.24 14.62
C LYS A 36 22.20 -17.82 14.22
N SER A 37 22.73 -17.64 13.01
CA SER A 37 23.14 -16.32 12.52
C SER A 37 21.96 -15.36 12.43
N PHE A 38 20.82 -15.81 11.91
CA PHE A 38 19.60 -15.01 11.85
C PHE A 38 19.13 -14.57 13.24
N LEU A 39 19.16 -15.47 14.23
CA LEU A 39 18.80 -15.12 15.60
C LEU A 39 19.71 -14.06 16.20
N VAL A 40 21.02 -14.18 16.02
CA VAL A 40 21.99 -13.21 16.54
C VAL A 40 21.75 -11.83 15.93
N LEU A 41 21.58 -11.75 14.61
CA LEU A 41 21.27 -10.49 13.91
C LEU A 41 19.90 -9.91 14.29
N SER A 42 18.95 -10.79 14.62
CA SER A 42 17.59 -10.41 15.00
C SER A 42 17.47 -9.93 16.46
N MET A 43 18.47 -10.15 17.31
CA MET A 43 18.42 -9.73 18.73
C MET A 43 18.40 -8.21 18.92
N GLU A 44 18.96 -7.44 17.99
CA GLU A 44 18.90 -5.98 18.02
C GLU A 44 17.50 -5.44 17.69
N HIS A 45 16.69 -6.23 16.98
CA HIS A 45 15.43 -5.79 16.38
C HIS A 45 14.18 -6.41 17.04
N HIS A 46 14.36 -7.49 17.83
CA HIS A 46 13.25 -8.24 18.42
C HIS A 46 13.47 -8.58 19.90
N VAL A 47 12.41 -8.39 20.69
CA VAL A 47 12.36 -8.86 22.08
C VAL A 47 12.47 -10.39 22.15
N LEU A 48 13.14 -10.88 23.19
CA LEU A 48 13.48 -12.30 23.37
C LEU A 48 12.28 -13.25 23.20
N ILE A 49 11.10 -12.86 23.70
CA ILE A 49 9.87 -13.66 23.62
C ILE A 49 9.44 -13.88 22.16
N SER A 50 9.63 -12.89 21.29
CA SER A 50 9.34 -12.98 19.86
C SER A 50 10.25 -13.99 19.17
N LEU A 51 11.55 -13.98 19.50
CA LEU A 51 12.53 -14.93 18.96
C LEU A 51 12.30 -16.36 19.46
N GLN A 52 11.90 -16.53 20.72
CA GLN A 52 11.48 -17.83 21.26
C GLN A 52 10.22 -18.37 20.57
N THR A 53 9.30 -17.47 20.21
CA THR A 53 8.07 -17.84 19.50
C THR A 53 8.38 -18.23 18.06
N PHE A 54 9.18 -17.45 17.35
CA PHE A 54 9.72 -17.79 16.04
C PHE A 54 10.40 -19.17 16.03
N LEU A 55 11.26 -19.47 17.00
CA LEU A 55 11.91 -20.78 17.07
C LEU A 55 10.94 -21.94 17.28
N ARG A 56 9.85 -21.72 18.03
CA ARG A 56 8.78 -22.71 18.17
C ARG A 56 8.02 -22.91 16.87
N ASP A 57 7.79 -21.83 16.13
CA ASP A 57 7.11 -21.87 14.84
C ASP A 57 7.95 -22.62 13.78
N ILE A 58 9.25 -22.34 13.67
CA ILE A 58 10.17 -23.10 12.78
C ILE A 58 10.19 -24.59 13.13
N LYS A 59 10.18 -24.94 14.42
CA LYS A 59 10.08 -26.34 14.84
C LYS A 59 8.77 -26.99 14.45
N ARG A 60 7.65 -26.27 14.59
CA ARG A 60 6.32 -26.77 14.21
C ARG A 60 6.24 -27.00 12.71
N LEU A 61 6.71 -26.06 11.91
CA LEU A 61 6.81 -26.22 10.46
C LEU A 61 7.54 -27.53 10.12
N ILE A 62 8.77 -27.71 10.64
CA ILE A 62 9.60 -28.88 10.34
C ILE A 62 9.00 -30.19 10.86
N LYS A 63 8.25 -30.13 11.96
CA LYS A 63 7.63 -31.30 12.58
C LYS A 63 6.32 -31.71 11.89
N GLU A 64 5.50 -30.74 11.48
CA GLU A 64 4.09 -30.96 11.16
C GLU A 64 3.79 -30.90 9.65
N THR A 65 4.65 -30.29 8.83
CA THR A 65 4.48 -30.33 7.36
C THR A 65 5.24 -31.50 6.71
N SER A 66 4.77 -31.86 5.52
CA SER A 66 5.41 -32.78 4.58
C SER A 66 5.05 -32.34 3.15
N TRP A 67 5.96 -32.53 2.20
CA TRP A 67 5.78 -32.10 0.80
C TRP A 67 5.16 -33.16 -0.10
N ASP A 68 4.78 -34.33 0.43
CA ASP A 68 4.52 -35.52 -0.38
C ASP A 68 3.19 -35.47 -1.18
N ILE A 69 2.11 -34.81 -0.71
CA ILE A 69 0.78 -34.88 -1.39
C ILE A 69 -0.07 -33.61 -1.27
N ASP A 70 0.02 -32.83 -0.18
CA ASP A 70 -0.82 -31.61 -0.01
C ASP A 70 -0.15 -30.66 1.01
N PHE A 71 0.83 -29.88 0.54
CA PHE A 71 1.53 -28.95 1.42
C PHE A 71 0.58 -27.81 1.83
N ASN A 72 0.16 -27.80 3.09
CA ASN A 72 -0.71 -26.77 3.65
C ASN A 72 -0.33 -26.42 5.10
N VAL A 73 -0.05 -25.15 5.38
CA VAL A 73 0.21 -24.64 6.73
C VAL A 73 -1.04 -24.19 7.50
N GLU A 74 -2.24 -24.22 6.91
CA GLU A 74 -3.51 -23.79 7.53
C GLU A 74 -3.81 -24.50 8.85
N HIS A 75 -3.41 -25.77 8.98
CA HIS A 75 -3.64 -26.56 10.20
C HIS A 75 -2.55 -26.38 11.26
N ILE A 76 -1.47 -25.66 10.94
CA ILE A 76 -0.34 -25.46 11.85
C ILE A 76 -0.53 -24.13 12.57
N LYS A 77 -0.48 -24.18 13.90
CA LYS A 77 -0.49 -22.96 14.71
C LYS A 77 0.87 -22.26 14.62
N ILE A 78 0.99 -21.33 13.67
CA ILE A 78 2.10 -20.39 13.56
C ILE A 78 1.71 -19.07 14.25
N TYR A 79 2.53 -18.62 15.21
CA TYR A 79 2.23 -17.42 15.98
C TYR A 79 2.91 -16.16 15.46
N ASN A 80 4.07 -16.29 14.81
CA ASN A 80 4.81 -15.19 14.23
C ASN A 80 5.27 -15.51 12.80
N PRO A 81 4.32 -15.55 11.84
CA PRO A 81 4.66 -15.91 10.47
C PRO A 81 5.57 -14.87 9.80
N SER A 82 5.52 -13.59 10.20
CA SER A 82 6.38 -12.54 9.63
C SER A 82 7.87 -12.80 9.87
N ILE A 83 8.27 -13.17 11.10
CA ILE A 83 9.67 -13.52 11.38
C ILE A 83 10.06 -14.83 10.68
N CYS A 84 9.12 -15.77 10.52
CA CYS A 84 9.36 -16.98 9.73
C CYS A 84 9.64 -16.64 8.26
N ILE A 85 8.85 -15.75 7.66
CA ILE A 85 9.06 -15.26 6.29
C ILE A 85 10.40 -14.55 6.17
N ASP A 86 10.74 -13.63 7.09
CA ASP A 86 12.02 -12.94 7.08
C ASP A 86 13.18 -13.94 7.12
N PHE A 87 13.16 -14.93 8.02
CA PHE A 87 14.19 -15.97 8.10
C PHE A 87 14.29 -16.81 6.82
N LEU A 88 13.16 -17.37 6.37
CA LEU A 88 13.12 -18.22 5.17
C LEU A 88 13.61 -17.46 3.93
N SER A 89 13.32 -16.16 3.88
CA SER A 89 13.79 -15.26 2.82
C SER A 89 15.30 -14.97 2.87
N THR A 90 15.98 -15.27 3.99
CA THR A 90 17.45 -15.15 4.11
C THR A 90 18.20 -16.44 3.78
N LEU A 91 17.50 -17.57 3.62
CA LEU A 91 18.16 -18.82 3.29
C LEU A 91 18.73 -18.75 1.85
N PRO A 92 19.91 -19.35 1.60
CA PRO A 92 20.57 -19.33 0.28
C PRO A 92 19.81 -20.09 -0.82
N CYS A 93 18.72 -20.79 -0.50
CA CYS A 93 18.01 -21.72 -1.36
C CYS A 93 16.69 -21.17 -1.93
N LEU A 94 16.75 -19.96 -2.47
CA LEU A 94 15.60 -19.14 -2.86
C LEU A 94 14.77 -19.62 -4.06
N GLU A 95 14.93 -20.88 -4.51
CA GLU A 95 14.49 -21.29 -5.85
C GLU A 95 13.75 -22.63 -5.87
N ASP A 96 13.22 -23.03 -4.72
CA ASP A 96 12.29 -24.14 -4.63
C ASP A 96 10.86 -23.58 -4.68
N ASN A 97 10.03 -24.10 -5.61
CA ASN A 97 8.64 -23.66 -5.76
C ASN A 97 7.89 -23.88 -4.45
N GLU A 98 8.29 -24.94 -3.75
CA GLU A 98 7.94 -25.38 -2.42
C GLU A 98 8.29 -24.31 -1.37
N LEU A 99 9.53 -23.80 -1.30
CA LEU A 99 9.89 -22.74 -0.35
C LEU A 99 9.08 -21.46 -0.61
N THR A 100 8.85 -21.14 -1.88
CA THR A 100 8.03 -19.98 -2.28
C THR A 100 6.58 -20.18 -1.85
N GLN A 101 6.03 -21.38 -2.05
CA GLN A 101 4.69 -21.76 -1.61
C GLN A 101 4.57 -21.70 -0.08
N LEU A 102 5.59 -22.13 0.67
CA LEU A 102 5.63 -21.97 2.12
C LEU A 102 5.61 -20.51 2.54
N ILE A 103 6.38 -19.64 1.89
CA ILE A 103 6.36 -18.20 2.16
C ILE A 103 5.00 -17.59 1.82
N GLU A 104 4.41 -17.95 0.67
CA GLU A 104 3.08 -17.50 0.23
C GLU A 104 2.00 -17.95 1.22
N GLN A 105 2.00 -19.21 1.66
CA GLN A 105 1.01 -19.68 2.63
C GLN A 105 1.23 -19.09 4.03
N LEU A 106 2.48 -18.78 4.43
CA LEU A 106 2.75 -18.02 5.65
C LEU A 106 2.22 -16.58 5.54
N ASP A 107 2.32 -15.96 4.36
CA ASP A 107 1.77 -14.63 4.08
C ASP A 107 0.22 -14.65 4.02
N GLU A 108 -0.36 -15.74 3.54
CA GLU A 108 -1.79 -16.00 3.63
C GLU A 108 -2.24 -16.23 5.07
N LEU A 109 -1.48 -16.98 5.87
CA LEU A 109 -1.73 -17.10 7.32
C LEU A 109 -1.63 -15.76 8.03
N LEU A 110 -0.71 -14.88 7.65
CA LEU A 110 -0.72 -13.49 8.11
C LEU A 110 -2.05 -12.85 7.75
N THR A 111 -2.44 -12.91 6.48
CA THR A 111 -3.70 -12.35 5.97
C THR A 111 -4.95 -12.90 6.67
N VAL A 112 -5.05 -14.21 6.92
CA VAL A 112 -6.18 -14.88 7.60
C VAL A 112 -6.16 -14.60 9.11
N SER A 113 -4.97 -14.60 9.75
CA SER A 113 -4.85 -14.21 11.15
C SER A 113 -5.27 -12.76 11.38
N TYR A 114 -5.06 -11.90 10.39
CA TYR A 114 -5.56 -10.52 10.36
C TYR A 114 -7.08 -10.45 10.15
N GLN A 115 -7.70 -11.41 9.46
CA GLN A 115 -9.16 -11.51 9.31
C GLN A 115 -9.86 -11.98 10.61
N LEU A 116 -9.27 -12.94 11.32
CA LEU A 116 -9.87 -13.55 12.52
C LEU A 116 -9.65 -12.73 13.81
N ASN A 117 -8.60 -11.91 13.85
CA ASN A 117 -8.30 -11.04 14.99
C ASN A 117 -8.15 -9.59 14.53
N THR A 118 -9.25 -8.83 14.51
CA THR A 118 -9.28 -7.38 14.21
C THR A 118 -8.35 -6.56 15.12
N LYS A 119 -8.01 -7.07 16.31
CA LYS A 119 -7.04 -6.45 17.24
C LYS A 119 -5.57 -6.77 16.93
N LYS A 120 -5.27 -7.77 16.10
CA LYS A 120 -3.91 -8.16 15.68
C LYS A 120 -3.62 -7.85 14.21
N GLN A 121 -4.46 -7.04 13.56
CA GLN A 121 -4.21 -6.58 12.20
C GLN A 121 -2.86 -5.86 12.14
N ARG A 122 -2.02 -6.16 11.14
CA ARG A 122 -0.89 -5.29 10.80
C ARG A 122 -1.48 -3.92 10.50
N LYS A 123 -1.24 -2.93 11.35
CA LYS A 123 -1.61 -1.57 11.05
C LYS A 123 -0.83 -1.18 9.80
N LEU A 124 -1.52 -0.68 8.77
CA LEU A 124 -0.86 0.00 7.66
C LEU A 124 0.02 1.12 8.25
N ALA A 125 1.12 1.44 7.58
CA ALA A 125 1.82 2.68 7.89
C ALA A 125 0.84 3.85 7.80
N GLN A 126 1.07 4.91 8.58
CA GLN A 126 0.27 6.12 8.47
C GLN A 126 0.42 6.69 7.05
N PHE A 127 -0.66 7.24 6.49
CA PHE A 127 -0.64 7.72 5.11
C PHE A 127 0.43 8.78 4.86
N GLN A 128 0.74 9.60 5.86
CA GLN A 128 1.89 10.51 5.85
C GLN A 128 3.18 9.83 5.39
N SER A 129 3.46 8.61 5.84
CA SER A 129 4.66 7.85 5.48
C SER A 129 4.67 7.43 4.02
N TYR A 130 3.54 6.98 3.45
CA TYR A 130 3.47 6.59 2.04
C TYR A 130 3.73 7.76 1.12
N PHE A 131 3.17 8.90 1.45
CA PHE A 131 3.37 10.08 0.65
C PHE A 131 4.75 10.72 0.84
N LEU A 132 5.30 10.71 2.06
CA LEU A 132 6.67 11.14 2.30
C LEU A 132 7.65 10.22 1.55
N PHE A 133 7.43 8.91 1.59
CA PHE A 133 8.17 7.95 0.78
C PHE A 133 8.09 8.29 -0.72
N ASN A 134 6.90 8.60 -1.23
CA ASN A 134 6.73 9.05 -2.63
C ASN A 134 7.58 10.28 -2.94
N ASP A 135 7.56 11.29 -2.06
CA ASP A 135 8.28 12.54 -2.28
C ASP A 135 9.81 12.31 -2.25
N ILE A 136 10.31 11.55 -1.25
CA ILE A 136 11.73 11.18 -1.15
C ILE A 136 12.17 10.33 -2.36
N LEU A 137 11.37 9.34 -2.76
CA LEU A 137 11.68 8.47 -3.90
C LEU A 137 11.77 9.26 -5.20
N ASN A 138 10.83 10.17 -5.45
CA ASN A 138 10.86 10.99 -6.66
C ASN A 138 11.99 12.01 -6.65
N ASP A 139 12.29 12.65 -5.51
CA ASP A 139 13.43 13.56 -5.38
C ASP A 139 14.76 12.82 -5.61
N TYR A 140 14.90 11.64 -4.98
CA TYR A 140 16.09 10.80 -5.14
C TYR A 140 16.26 10.31 -6.58
N TRP A 141 15.17 9.95 -7.27
CA TRP A 141 15.23 9.44 -8.63
C TRP A 141 15.73 10.47 -9.65
N VAL A 142 15.45 11.76 -9.43
CA VAL A 142 15.89 12.84 -10.35
C VAL A 142 17.37 13.20 -10.15
N LYS A 143 17.98 12.82 -9.03
CA LYS A 143 19.41 13.06 -8.78
C LYS A 143 20.30 12.29 -9.76
N PRO A 144 21.50 12.80 -10.08
CA PRO A 144 22.48 12.03 -10.84
C PRO A 144 22.93 10.83 -10.00
N LEU A 145 22.60 9.62 -10.46
CA LEU A 145 22.96 8.35 -9.82
C LEU A 145 23.92 7.61 -10.74
N SER A 146 24.86 6.86 -10.16
CA SER A 146 25.65 5.90 -10.93
C SER A 146 24.74 4.83 -11.54
N ASP A 147 25.13 4.25 -12.67
CA ASP A 147 24.35 3.19 -13.31
C ASP A 147 24.13 1.99 -12.39
N GLU A 148 25.11 1.65 -11.55
CA GLU A 148 25.00 0.57 -10.57
C GLU A 148 23.93 0.86 -9.52
N GLU A 149 23.95 2.06 -8.94
CA GLU A 149 22.97 2.49 -7.93
C GLU A 149 21.56 2.65 -8.55
N ARG A 150 21.50 3.22 -9.76
CA ARG A 150 20.27 3.34 -10.56
C ARG A 150 19.63 1.99 -10.82
N LEU A 151 20.41 1.01 -11.28
CA LEU A 151 19.94 -0.33 -11.59
C LEU A 151 19.54 -1.12 -10.34
N PHE A 152 20.17 -0.87 -9.19
CA PHE A 152 19.83 -1.51 -7.93
C PHE A 152 18.45 -1.05 -7.42
N TYR A 153 18.17 0.25 -7.46
CA TYR A 153 16.90 0.82 -6.99
C TYR A 153 15.78 0.86 -8.06
N TYR A 154 16.07 0.52 -9.32
CA TYR A 154 15.10 0.51 -10.41
C TYR A 154 13.84 -0.33 -10.14
N PRO A 155 13.95 -1.58 -9.66
CA PRO A 155 12.78 -2.39 -9.37
C PRO A 155 11.87 -1.75 -8.31
N LEU A 156 12.47 -1.07 -7.32
CA LEU A 156 11.73 -0.35 -6.29
C LEU A 156 11.00 0.87 -6.87
N TYR A 157 11.66 1.63 -7.74
CA TYR A 157 11.04 2.78 -8.40
C TYR A 157 9.85 2.36 -9.26
N LEU A 158 10.03 1.38 -10.14
CA LEU A 158 8.96 0.88 -11.00
C LEU A 158 7.85 0.20 -10.19
N TRP A 159 8.18 -0.50 -9.10
CA TRP A 159 7.19 -1.05 -8.18
C TRP A 159 6.27 0.06 -7.68
N TRP A 160 6.83 1.15 -7.14
CA TRP A 160 6.03 2.24 -6.61
C TRP A 160 5.18 2.92 -7.71
N GLN A 161 5.78 3.24 -8.86
CA GLN A 161 5.06 3.93 -9.94
C GLN A 161 3.93 3.10 -10.55
N ILE A 162 4.07 1.77 -10.59
CA ILE A 162 3.08 0.87 -11.19
C ILE A 162 2.06 0.41 -10.15
N THR A 163 2.51 -0.16 -9.02
CA THR A 163 1.60 -0.89 -8.12
C THR A 163 0.83 0.01 -7.16
N ALA A 164 1.27 1.26 -6.95
CA ALA A 164 0.50 2.26 -6.18
C ALA A 164 -0.69 2.84 -6.97
N VAL A 165 -0.74 2.57 -8.28
CA VAL A 165 -1.82 2.96 -9.20
C VAL A 165 -2.62 1.74 -9.63
N VAL A 166 -1.93 0.69 -10.07
CA VAL A 166 -2.52 -0.58 -10.51
C VAL A 166 -2.44 -1.58 -9.35
N PRO A 167 -3.57 -2.05 -8.82
CA PRO A 167 -3.65 -2.90 -7.62
C PRO A 167 -3.15 -4.34 -7.90
N LEU A 168 -1.84 -4.51 -8.00
CA LEU A 168 -1.16 -5.78 -8.26
C LEU A 168 -0.71 -6.45 -6.96
N ARG A 169 -0.61 -7.77 -6.96
CA ARG A 169 0.23 -8.45 -5.97
C ARG A 169 1.71 -8.19 -6.25
N PRO A 170 2.58 -8.20 -5.23
CA PRO A 170 4.02 -8.10 -5.43
C PRO A 170 4.56 -9.10 -6.46
N ARG A 171 4.09 -10.35 -6.42
CA ARG A 171 4.51 -11.38 -7.38
C ARG A 171 3.98 -11.16 -8.80
N GLU A 172 2.75 -10.66 -8.95
CA GLU A 172 2.20 -10.27 -10.26
C GLU A 172 3.09 -9.21 -10.92
N PHE A 173 3.57 -8.24 -10.15
CA PHE A 173 4.51 -7.22 -10.60
C PHE A 173 5.89 -7.79 -10.95
N LEU A 174 6.47 -8.64 -10.09
CA LEU A 174 7.82 -9.20 -10.33
C LEU A 174 7.87 -10.13 -11.55
N LEU A 175 6.75 -10.76 -11.89
CA LEU A 175 6.60 -11.60 -13.08
C LEU A 175 6.26 -10.81 -14.35
N THR A 176 6.32 -9.47 -14.34
CA THR A 176 6.14 -8.65 -15.54
C THR A 176 7.14 -9.08 -16.62
N GLN A 177 6.65 -9.27 -17.84
CA GLN A 177 7.47 -9.75 -18.96
C GLN A 177 8.45 -8.69 -19.43
N ARG A 178 9.58 -9.11 -20.03
CA ARG A 178 10.58 -8.19 -20.57
C ARG A 178 10.03 -7.35 -21.70
N ASN A 179 9.23 -7.94 -22.58
CA ASN A 179 8.51 -7.26 -23.65
C ASN A 179 7.15 -6.67 -23.21
N CYS A 180 7.04 -6.19 -21.97
CA CYS A 180 5.77 -5.70 -21.41
C CYS A 180 5.25 -4.40 -22.04
N LEU A 181 6.08 -3.62 -22.74
CA LEU A 181 5.70 -2.33 -23.30
C LEU A 181 5.43 -2.41 -24.80
N THR A 182 4.32 -1.84 -25.26
CA THR A 182 4.00 -1.72 -26.69
C THR A 182 3.58 -0.28 -27.02
N GLU A 183 3.99 0.20 -28.20
CA GLU A 183 3.59 1.51 -28.72
C GLU A 183 2.58 1.31 -29.85
N LYS A 184 1.45 2.00 -29.80
CA LYS A 184 0.43 2.02 -30.85
C LYS A 184 -0.14 3.44 -30.95
N ASP A 185 -0.16 4.00 -32.15
CA ASP A 185 -0.75 5.32 -32.44
C ASP A 185 -0.21 6.45 -31.53
N GLY A 186 1.09 6.42 -31.22
CA GLY A 186 1.74 7.39 -30.33
C GLY A 186 1.36 7.26 -28.84
N LYS A 187 0.62 6.21 -28.48
CA LYS A 187 0.29 5.84 -27.11
C LYS A 187 1.07 4.61 -26.67
N TYR A 188 1.37 4.55 -25.37
CA TYR A 188 2.12 3.46 -24.76
C TYR A 188 1.21 2.58 -23.92
N TYR A 189 1.43 1.27 -24.02
CA TYR A 189 0.61 0.25 -23.37
C TYR A 189 1.50 -0.73 -22.61
N LEU A 190 1.25 -0.86 -21.31
CA LEU A 190 1.95 -1.77 -20.40
C LEU A 190 1.13 -3.04 -20.16
N THR A 191 1.73 -4.20 -20.43
CA THR A 191 1.14 -5.53 -20.24
C THR A 191 1.69 -6.19 -18.99
N LEU A 192 0.79 -6.60 -18.10
CA LEU A 192 1.08 -7.15 -16.77
C LEU A 192 0.44 -8.53 -16.60
N ARG A 193 1.04 -9.38 -15.76
CA ARG A 193 0.48 -10.69 -15.41
C ARG A 193 -0.47 -10.59 -14.22
N ARG A 194 -1.56 -11.34 -14.25
CA ARG A 194 -2.56 -11.45 -13.18
C ARG A 194 -2.81 -12.92 -12.86
N ASN A 195 -2.92 -13.25 -11.58
CA ASN A 195 -3.09 -14.64 -11.15
C ASN A 195 -4.56 -15.11 -11.35
N ASN A 196 -4.75 -16.32 -11.89
CA ASN A 196 -6.03 -17.00 -12.13
C ASN A 196 -6.53 -17.85 -10.95
N LEU A 197 -5.70 -18.11 -9.92
CA LEU A 197 -5.96 -19.08 -8.85
C LEU A 197 -6.99 -18.61 -7.78
N LYS A 198 -7.94 -17.74 -8.14
CA LYS A 198 -9.02 -17.32 -7.25
C LYS A 198 -10.37 -17.86 -7.73
N GLY A 199 -11.17 -18.33 -6.77
CA GLY A 199 -12.39 -19.11 -6.96
C GLY A 199 -12.24 -20.52 -6.38
N LYS A 200 -13.19 -20.99 -5.55
CA LYS A 200 -13.17 -22.36 -5.00
C LYS A 200 -13.11 -23.37 -6.16
N ASP A 201 -12.28 -24.41 -5.98
CA ASP A 201 -12.05 -25.55 -6.90
C ASP A 201 -11.25 -25.28 -8.18
N LYS A 202 -10.04 -24.72 -8.09
CA LYS A 202 -9.08 -24.77 -9.21
C LYS A 202 -7.74 -25.32 -8.74
N GLY A 203 -7.36 -26.47 -9.27
CA GLY A 203 -6.05 -27.08 -9.03
C GLY A 203 -4.93 -26.18 -9.55
N VAL A 204 -3.85 -26.09 -8.79
CA VAL A 204 -2.62 -25.38 -9.18
C VAL A 204 -1.91 -26.22 -10.24
N SER A 205 -1.71 -25.68 -11.44
CA SER A 205 -1.03 -26.44 -12.50
C SER A 205 0.48 -26.21 -12.56
N HIS A 206 0.99 -25.27 -11.74
CA HIS A 206 2.39 -24.91 -11.60
C HIS A 206 3.02 -24.39 -12.91
N LYS A 207 2.22 -23.88 -13.85
CA LYS A 207 2.68 -23.29 -15.12
C LYS A 207 2.16 -21.86 -15.27
N ILE A 208 3.07 -20.92 -15.53
CA ILE A 208 2.74 -19.50 -15.70
C ILE A 208 1.67 -19.25 -16.77
N SER A 209 1.66 -20.03 -17.86
CA SER A 209 0.68 -19.91 -18.95
C SER A 209 -0.73 -20.37 -18.59
N GLU A 210 -0.88 -21.17 -17.54
CA GLU A 210 -2.16 -21.72 -17.08
C GLU A 210 -2.63 -20.97 -15.82
N ASP A 211 -1.70 -20.59 -14.93
CA ASP A 211 -1.98 -19.90 -13.67
C ASP A 211 -2.07 -18.37 -13.79
N TYR A 212 -1.64 -17.75 -14.91
CA TYR A 212 -1.70 -16.30 -15.11
C TYR A 212 -2.34 -15.89 -16.43
N TYR A 213 -3.07 -14.77 -16.42
CA TYR A 213 -3.56 -14.09 -17.62
C TYR A 213 -2.89 -12.72 -17.78
N LEU A 214 -2.90 -12.19 -19.00
CA LEU A 214 -2.32 -10.88 -19.32
C LEU A 214 -3.38 -9.80 -19.27
N THR A 215 -3.01 -8.63 -18.75
CA THR A 215 -3.84 -7.42 -18.78
C THR A 215 -3.01 -6.25 -19.27
N THR A 216 -3.56 -5.45 -20.17
CA THR A 216 -2.86 -4.32 -20.79
C THR A 216 -3.53 -3.01 -20.40
N TYR A 217 -2.71 -2.02 -20.04
CA TYR A 217 -3.14 -0.69 -19.61
C TYR A 217 -2.43 0.39 -20.42
N GLU A 218 -3.14 1.45 -20.82
CA GLU A 218 -2.51 2.67 -21.36
C GLU A 218 -1.72 3.35 -20.24
N VAL A 219 -0.48 3.74 -20.52
CA VAL A 219 0.43 4.36 -19.54
C VAL A 219 0.97 5.69 -20.03
N PRO A 220 1.25 6.65 -19.12
CA PRO A 220 1.87 7.92 -19.49
C PRO A 220 3.26 7.73 -20.11
N PHE A 221 3.63 8.61 -21.04
CA PHE A 221 4.96 8.60 -21.67
C PHE A 221 6.10 8.56 -20.66
N LYS A 222 5.99 9.32 -19.55
CA LYS A 222 7.01 9.33 -18.49
C LYS A 222 7.28 7.93 -17.91
N LEU A 223 6.24 7.12 -17.67
CA LEU A 223 6.42 5.76 -17.17
C LEU A 223 6.99 4.84 -18.26
N ALA A 224 6.49 4.98 -19.49
CA ALA A 224 7.00 4.24 -20.64
C ALA A 224 8.49 4.50 -20.88
N SER A 225 8.94 5.76 -20.81
CA SER A 225 10.34 6.15 -21.00
C SER A 225 11.27 5.56 -19.94
N GLU A 226 10.82 5.44 -18.69
CA GLU A 226 11.60 4.77 -17.63
C GLU A 226 11.74 3.27 -17.92
N ILE A 227 10.67 2.60 -18.36
CA ILE A 227 10.75 1.18 -18.73
C ILE A 227 11.69 0.98 -19.93
N ILE A 228 11.62 1.85 -20.94
CA ILE A 228 12.52 1.82 -22.11
C ILE A 228 13.98 2.00 -21.66
N ASN A 229 14.25 3.00 -20.81
CA ASN A 229 15.59 3.25 -20.29
C ASN A 229 16.13 2.05 -19.51
N TYR A 230 15.30 1.43 -18.66
CA TYR A 230 15.69 0.20 -17.96
C TYR A 230 16.02 -0.95 -18.92
N LEU A 231 15.22 -1.14 -19.96
CA LEU A 231 15.48 -2.17 -20.97
C LEU A 231 16.80 -1.92 -21.71
N GLU A 232 17.11 -0.66 -22.03
CA GLU A 232 18.37 -0.26 -22.65
C GLU A 232 19.58 -0.49 -21.74
N LEU A 233 19.52 -0.05 -20.47
CA LEU A 233 20.58 -0.24 -19.47
C LEU A 233 20.83 -1.73 -19.15
N THR A 234 19.86 -2.60 -19.41
CA THR A 234 19.95 -4.03 -19.12
C THR A 234 20.03 -4.91 -20.37
N LYS A 235 20.18 -4.34 -21.57
CA LYS A 235 20.16 -5.08 -22.83
C LYS A 235 21.26 -6.13 -22.95
N ASP A 236 22.43 -5.83 -22.41
CA ASP A 236 23.63 -6.68 -22.45
C ASP A 236 23.73 -7.63 -21.24
N LEU A 237 22.72 -7.61 -20.36
CA LEU A 237 22.65 -8.48 -19.19
C LEU A 237 21.93 -9.78 -19.54
N SER A 238 22.28 -10.85 -18.85
CA SER A 238 21.66 -12.16 -19.05
C SER A 238 20.15 -12.08 -18.81
N SER A 239 19.37 -12.57 -19.77
CA SER A 239 17.92 -12.71 -19.58
C SER A 239 17.62 -13.67 -18.43
N THR A 240 16.52 -13.41 -17.74
CA THR A 240 16.02 -14.33 -16.72
C THR A 240 15.36 -15.55 -17.40
N GLN A 241 15.21 -16.71 -16.74
CA GLN A 241 14.59 -17.89 -17.39
C GLN A 241 13.17 -17.62 -17.85
N LEU A 242 12.46 -16.80 -17.09
CA LEU A 242 11.07 -16.48 -17.32
C LEU A 242 10.89 -15.25 -18.22
N ASP A 243 12.00 -14.73 -18.76
CA ASP A 243 12.09 -13.51 -19.55
C ASP A 243 11.32 -12.35 -18.88
N THR A 244 11.62 -12.12 -17.61
CA THR A 244 11.04 -11.04 -16.81
C THR A 244 11.71 -9.71 -17.11
N LEU A 245 10.96 -8.62 -16.91
CA LEU A 245 11.46 -7.26 -16.99
C LEU A 245 12.70 -7.11 -16.12
N PHE A 246 12.59 -7.43 -14.83
CA PHE A 246 13.65 -7.25 -13.85
C PHE A 246 14.73 -8.32 -13.97
N VAL A 247 15.94 -7.89 -14.28
CA VAL A 247 17.15 -8.73 -14.26
C VAL A 247 17.70 -8.84 -12.84
N THR A 248 18.33 -9.97 -12.52
CA THR A 248 18.86 -10.27 -11.18
C THR A 248 20.30 -9.82 -10.99
N ASP A 249 21.09 -9.72 -12.06
CA ASP A 249 22.52 -9.43 -11.97
C ASP A 249 22.80 -8.08 -11.29
N SER A 250 22.01 -7.06 -11.61
CA SER A 250 22.16 -5.72 -11.00
C SER A 250 21.94 -5.73 -9.50
N HIS A 251 21.06 -6.58 -8.99
CA HIS A 251 20.82 -6.71 -7.57
C HIS A 251 22.06 -7.25 -6.84
N TYR A 252 22.65 -8.35 -7.32
CA TYR A 252 23.78 -9.00 -6.64
C TYR A 252 25.11 -8.25 -6.79
N ARG A 253 25.26 -7.42 -7.83
CA ARG A 253 26.43 -6.55 -8.04
C ARG A 253 26.71 -5.61 -6.86
N LYS A 254 25.66 -5.13 -6.17
CA LYS A 254 25.79 -4.31 -4.94
C LYS A 254 26.72 -4.95 -3.89
N TRP A 255 26.77 -6.29 -3.83
CA TRP A 255 27.64 -7.04 -2.92
C TRP A 255 28.81 -7.73 -3.63
N LYS A 256 29.14 -7.32 -4.86
CA LYS A 256 30.17 -7.93 -5.73
C LYS A 256 29.97 -9.43 -5.92
N ARG A 257 28.70 -9.87 -5.95
CA ARG A 257 28.32 -11.26 -6.17
C ARG A 257 27.77 -11.44 -7.58
N VAL A 258 27.99 -12.62 -8.12
CA VAL A 258 27.37 -13.06 -9.37
C VAL A 258 26.14 -13.89 -9.01
N THR A 259 25.10 -13.78 -9.83
CA THR A 259 23.91 -14.62 -9.76
C THR A 259 24.31 -16.10 -9.85
N GLY A 260 23.72 -16.94 -8.99
CA GLY A 260 23.92 -18.38 -9.07
C GLY A 260 23.34 -18.93 -10.38
N THR A 261 23.86 -20.06 -10.86
CA THR A 261 23.49 -20.70 -12.14
C THR A 261 22.01 -21.07 -12.27
N LYS A 262 21.24 -21.00 -11.18
CA LYS A 262 19.81 -21.32 -11.16
C LYS A 262 18.90 -20.08 -10.99
N ASN A 263 19.45 -18.87 -10.77
CA ASN A 263 18.67 -17.70 -10.34
C ASN A 263 18.05 -16.92 -11.49
N ARG A 264 16.72 -17.05 -11.62
CA ARG A 264 16.02 -16.98 -12.90
C ARG A 264 14.88 -15.95 -12.96
N PHE A 265 14.73 -15.06 -11.96
CA PHE A 265 13.98 -13.78 -11.98
C PHE A 265 14.10 -13.05 -10.62
N LEU A 266 13.80 -11.75 -10.55
CA LEU A 266 13.83 -10.97 -9.29
C LEU A 266 12.70 -11.41 -8.34
N THR A 267 13.04 -11.80 -7.10
CA THR A 267 12.05 -12.33 -6.13
C THR A 267 11.49 -11.27 -5.17
N TYR A 268 10.46 -11.64 -4.41
CA TYR A 268 9.90 -10.80 -3.34
C TYR A 268 10.96 -10.45 -2.28
N SER A 269 11.80 -11.43 -1.91
CA SER A 269 12.90 -11.23 -0.96
C SER A 269 13.91 -10.20 -1.49
N ASN A 270 14.24 -10.27 -2.79
CA ASN A 270 15.13 -9.28 -3.41
C ASN A 270 14.53 -7.88 -3.37
N LEU A 271 13.25 -7.72 -3.75
CA LEU A 271 12.58 -6.42 -3.70
C LEU A 271 12.47 -5.88 -2.27
N ASN A 272 12.21 -6.74 -1.29
CA ASN A 272 12.15 -6.34 0.12
C ASN A 272 13.53 -5.92 0.64
N THR A 273 14.58 -6.57 0.17
CA THR A 273 15.95 -6.18 0.46
C THR A 273 16.23 -4.79 -0.12
N ILE A 274 15.90 -4.55 -1.39
CA ILE A 274 16.05 -3.22 -2.02
C ILE A 274 15.29 -2.15 -1.23
N LEU A 275 14.06 -2.43 -0.79
CA LEU A 275 13.27 -1.52 0.05
C LEU A 275 13.94 -1.22 1.40
N LYS A 276 14.43 -2.24 2.11
CA LYS A 276 15.16 -2.08 3.38
C LYS A 276 16.42 -1.23 3.19
N TYR A 277 17.16 -1.46 2.10
CA TYR A 277 18.32 -0.65 1.74
C TYR A 277 17.95 0.80 1.47
N PHE A 278 16.87 1.05 0.73
CA PHE A 278 16.40 2.41 0.46
C PHE A 278 16.02 3.16 1.75
N PHE A 279 15.32 2.50 2.68
CA PHE A 279 14.99 3.11 3.97
C PHE A 279 16.22 3.43 4.82
N ASN A 280 17.24 2.58 4.78
CA ASN A 280 18.45 2.79 5.56
C ASN A 280 19.40 3.81 4.90
N GLU A 281 19.81 3.57 3.66
CA GLU A 281 20.82 4.36 2.95
C GLU A 281 20.27 5.70 2.47
N VAL A 282 19.01 5.75 2.01
CA VAL A 282 18.44 6.96 1.43
C VAL A 282 17.63 7.70 2.48
N VAL A 283 16.52 7.10 2.95
CA VAL A 283 15.56 7.80 3.83
C VAL A 283 16.21 8.23 5.15
N SER A 284 16.93 7.32 5.81
CA SER A 284 17.60 7.61 7.09
C SER A 284 18.90 8.38 6.90
N GLN A 285 19.89 7.82 6.18
CA GLN A 285 21.23 8.40 6.13
C GLN A 285 21.33 9.68 5.27
N GLN A 286 20.68 9.73 4.10
CA GLN A 286 20.76 10.90 3.21
C GLN A 286 19.74 11.98 3.54
N TYR A 287 18.49 11.59 3.85
CA TYR A 287 17.40 12.54 4.13
C TYR A 287 17.15 12.79 5.62
N GLY A 288 17.81 12.06 6.52
CA GLY A 288 17.79 12.34 7.97
C GLY A 288 16.50 11.93 8.68
N TYR A 289 15.67 11.07 8.11
CA TYR A 289 14.41 10.64 8.74
C TYR A 289 14.61 9.48 9.71
N PHE A 290 13.97 9.55 10.87
CA PHE A 290 13.89 8.43 11.80
C PHE A 290 12.85 7.41 11.32
N VAL A 291 13.29 6.16 11.10
CA VAL A 291 12.45 5.10 10.54
C VAL A 291 11.87 4.22 11.66
N HIS A 292 10.56 4.27 11.82
CA HIS A 292 9.82 3.38 12.72
C HIS A 292 9.54 2.04 12.03
N HIS A 293 10.31 1.00 12.39
CA HIS A 293 10.14 -0.35 11.85
C HIS A 293 9.05 -1.16 12.56
N ILE A 294 8.82 -0.90 13.85
CA ILE A 294 7.85 -1.59 14.70
C ILE A 294 7.14 -0.59 15.62
N ASN A 295 5.90 -0.91 16.03
CA ASN A 295 5.11 -0.13 16.98
C ASN A 295 4.94 1.35 16.61
N PHE A 296 4.21 1.61 15.52
CA PHE A 296 3.97 2.97 15.02
C PHE A 296 3.37 3.90 16.10
N PRO A 297 3.92 5.12 16.25
CA PRO A 297 3.30 6.13 17.09
C PRO A 297 1.93 6.52 16.54
N ASN A 298 1.03 6.98 17.42
CA ASN A 298 -0.31 7.41 16.98
C ASN A 298 -0.26 8.64 16.05
N LYS A 299 0.81 9.42 16.13
CA LYS A 299 1.11 10.60 15.29
C LYS A 299 2.61 10.62 15.00
N LEU A 300 2.99 10.93 13.76
CA LEU A 300 4.38 11.12 13.35
C LEU A 300 4.78 12.58 13.51
N ASP A 301 5.99 12.79 13.98
CA ASP A 301 6.63 14.11 13.95
C ASP A 301 7.21 14.42 12.55
N GLU A 302 7.69 15.64 12.34
CA GLU A 302 8.08 16.12 11.00
C GLU A 302 9.23 15.34 10.35
N HIS A 303 10.11 14.73 11.16
CA HIS A 303 11.29 13.97 10.72
C HIS A 303 11.16 12.47 11.00
N GLU A 304 9.93 11.96 11.08
CA GLU A 304 9.65 10.55 11.31
C GLU A 304 8.90 9.92 10.14
N ILE A 305 9.18 8.64 9.89
CA ILE A 305 8.51 7.87 8.86
C ILE A 305 8.32 6.42 9.31
N ASN A 306 7.15 5.84 9.04
CA ASN A 306 6.92 4.42 9.24
C ASN A 306 7.48 3.62 8.07
N PHE A 307 8.11 2.49 8.37
CA PHE A 307 8.52 1.54 7.36
C PHE A 307 7.29 0.98 6.61
N ILE A 308 7.28 1.16 5.28
CA ILE A 308 6.21 0.66 4.40
C ILE A 308 6.53 -0.74 3.91
N HIS A 309 5.53 -1.52 3.53
CA HIS A 309 5.72 -2.88 3.04
C HIS A 309 5.27 -3.03 1.59
N ILE A 310 5.83 -4.01 0.88
CA ILE A 310 5.60 -4.16 -0.57
C ILE A 310 4.12 -4.43 -0.89
N GLY A 311 3.45 -5.20 -0.02
CA GLY A 311 2.01 -5.48 -0.13
C GLY A 311 1.10 -4.26 0.03
N ASP A 312 1.60 -3.14 0.57
CA ASP A 312 0.78 -1.98 0.93
C ASP A 312 0.28 -1.23 -0.30
N THR A 313 1.06 -1.24 -1.38
CA THR A 313 0.71 -0.56 -2.63
C THR A 313 -0.60 -1.04 -3.23
N ARG A 314 -0.97 -2.32 -3.08
CA ARG A 314 -2.28 -2.82 -3.49
C ARG A 314 -3.43 -2.15 -2.73
N HIS A 315 -3.25 -1.94 -1.42
CA HIS A 315 -4.23 -1.24 -0.60
C HIS A 315 -4.30 0.24 -0.97
N ILE A 316 -3.14 0.88 -1.21
CA ILE A 316 -3.05 2.29 -1.61
C ILE A 316 -3.73 2.52 -2.96
N ALA A 317 -3.44 1.69 -3.96
CA ALA A 317 -4.05 1.75 -5.29
C ALA A 317 -5.58 1.63 -5.22
N MET A 318 -6.09 0.73 -4.38
CA MET A 318 -7.53 0.60 -4.15
C MET A 318 -8.14 1.85 -3.53
N ILE A 319 -7.50 2.40 -2.50
CA ILE A 319 -7.97 3.63 -1.85
C ILE A 319 -7.94 4.80 -2.83
N ASN A 320 -6.89 4.93 -3.65
CA ASN A 320 -6.77 5.96 -4.68
C ASN A 320 -7.90 5.86 -5.71
N LEU A 321 -8.16 4.66 -6.25
CA LEU A 321 -9.24 4.43 -7.22
C LEU A 321 -10.62 4.81 -6.66
N ILE A 322 -10.88 4.44 -5.40
CA ILE A 322 -12.13 4.80 -4.71
C ILE A 322 -12.20 6.33 -4.52
N ALA A 323 -11.12 6.96 -4.06
CA ALA A 323 -11.06 8.39 -3.83
C ALA A 323 -11.23 9.20 -5.14
N GLU A 324 -10.77 8.67 -6.28
CA GLU A 324 -10.98 9.27 -7.61
C GLU A 324 -12.39 9.02 -8.16
N GLY A 325 -13.15 8.11 -7.54
CA GLY A 325 -14.52 7.80 -7.91
C GLY A 325 -14.64 6.77 -9.02
N ALA A 326 -13.69 5.84 -9.12
CA ALA A 326 -13.83 4.68 -9.99
C ALA A 326 -15.08 3.87 -9.62
N SER A 327 -15.75 3.31 -10.63
CA SER A 327 -16.93 2.47 -10.38
C SER A 327 -16.54 1.22 -9.56
N PRO A 328 -17.47 0.61 -8.82
CA PRO A 328 -17.18 -0.57 -8.01
C PRO A 328 -16.75 -1.75 -8.89
N VAL A 329 -17.37 -1.88 -10.06
CA VAL A 329 -17.02 -2.88 -11.07
C VAL A 329 -15.60 -2.65 -11.59
N THR A 330 -15.22 -1.39 -11.85
CA THR A 330 -13.86 -1.03 -12.25
C THR A 330 -12.85 -1.34 -11.16
N ALA A 331 -13.11 -0.97 -9.91
CA ALA A 331 -12.21 -1.27 -8.78
C ALA A 331 -12.06 -2.78 -8.56
N MET A 332 -13.15 -3.55 -8.64
CA MET A 332 -13.14 -5.01 -8.52
C MET A 332 -12.37 -5.69 -9.67
N LEU A 333 -12.65 -5.28 -10.90
CA LEU A 333 -12.00 -5.79 -12.11
C LEU A 333 -10.49 -5.48 -12.08
N LEU A 334 -10.10 -4.25 -11.73
CA LEU A 334 -8.71 -3.88 -11.57
C LEU A 334 -8.02 -4.66 -10.45
N ALA A 335 -8.71 -4.94 -9.35
CA ALA A 335 -8.15 -5.71 -8.25
C ALA A 335 -8.01 -7.21 -8.57
N GLY A 336 -8.68 -7.74 -9.59
CA GLY A 336 -8.65 -9.19 -9.89
C GLY A 336 -9.16 -10.04 -8.72
N HIS A 337 -10.20 -9.56 -8.02
CA HIS A 337 -10.82 -10.28 -6.92
C HIS A 337 -12.22 -10.77 -7.34
N ASP A 338 -12.48 -12.07 -7.17
CA ASP A 338 -13.85 -12.59 -7.16
C ASP A 338 -14.58 -12.29 -5.83
N SER A 339 -13.84 -11.84 -4.80
CA SER A 339 -14.38 -11.61 -3.47
C SER A 339 -14.16 -10.22 -2.82
N VAL A 340 -15.16 -9.34 -2.94
CA VAL A 340 -15.43 -8.06 -2.24
C VAL A 340 -15.26 -8.04 -0.70
N THR A 341 -15.25 -9.17 0.02
CA THR A 341 -15.05 -9.11 1.49
C THR A 341 -13.67 -8.53 1.87
N THR A 342 -12.70 -8.56 0.95
CA THR A 342 -11.41 -7.86 1.11
C THR A 342 -11.53 -6.34 0.89
N SER A 343 -12.59 -5.85 0.24
CA SER A 343 -12.74 -4.42 -0.10
C SER A 343 -13.35 -3.54 0.98
N SER A 344 -14.09 -4.11 1.95
CA SER A 344 -14.59 -3.36 3.11
C SER A 344 -13.46 -2.65 3.88
N HIS A 345 -12.29 -3.29 3.97
CA HIS A 345 -11.08 -2.72 4.58
C HIS A 345 -10.44 -1.58 3.79
N TYR A 346 -10.75 -1.41 2.49
CA TYR A 346 -10.26 -0.25 1.72
C TYR A 346 -11.02 1.02 2.09
N PHE A 347 -12.31 0.89 2.47
CA PHE A 347 -13.13 2.04 2.84
C PHE A 347 -12.88 2.52 4.28
N SER A 348 -12.50 1.62 5.20
CA SER A 348 -12.33 1.96 6.62
C SER A 348 -11.22 2.96 6.92
N ASN A 349 -10.29 3.17 5.99
CA ASN A 349 -9.16 4.10 6.15
C ASN A 349 -9.25 5.32 5.21
N LEU A 350 -10.37 5.48 4.51
CA LEU A 350 -10.53 6.53 3.50
C LEU A 350 -10.52 7.94 4.11
N SER A 351 -11.14 8.12 5.28
CA SER A 351 -11.15 9.40 6.00
C SER A 351 -9.73 9.85 6.38
N GLN A 352 -8.90 8.95 6.89
CA GLN A 352 -7.50 9.22 7.22
C GLN A 352 -6.66 9.50 5.96
N PHE A 353 -6.92 8.79 4.85
CA PHE A 353 -6.27 9.05 3.58
C PHE A 353 -6.56 10.48 3.08
N ILE A 354 -7.83 10.90 3.13
CA ILE A 354 -8.27 12.25 2.73
C ILE A 354 -7.59 13.32 3.60
N GLU A 355 -7.50 13.10 4.93
CA GLU A 355 -6.78 14.01 5.82
C GLU A 355 -5.33 14.20 5.42
N CYS A 356 -4.59 13.10 5.26
CA CYS A 356 -3.18 13.16 4.89
C CYS A 356 -2.98 13.78 3.51
N ARG A 357 -3.80 13.42 2.52
CA ARG A 357 -3.76 14.01 1.17
C ARG A 357 -3.98 15.53 1.21
N SER A 358 -4.99 15.98 1.96
CA SER A 358 -5.34 17.40 2.08
C SER A 358 -4.19 18.20 2.71
N TYR A 359 -3.64 17.68 3.80
CA TYR A 359 -2.50 18.30 4.49
C TYR A 359 -1.26 18.41 3.61
N GLN A 360 -0.99 17.41 2.78
CA GLN A 360 0.17 17.45 1.90
C GLN A 360 0.00 18.33 0.69
N LEU A 361 -1.19 18.32 0.08
CA LEU A 361 -1.51 19.26 -0.99
C LEU A 361 -1.26 20.69 -0.49
N TYR A 362 -1.71 20.98 0.72
CA TYR A 362 -1.44 22.25 1.38
C TYR A 362 0.05 22.51 1.61
N ARG A 363 0.81 21.58 2.22
CA ARG A 363 2.27 21.76 2.41
C ARG A 363 3.00 22.06 1.10
N LYS A 364 2.61 21.41 0.00
CA LYS A 364 3.17 21.64 -1.34
C LYS A 364 2.80 23.02 -1.89
N LEU A 365 1.59 23.50 -1.62
CA LEU A 365 1.15 24.86 -2.00
C LEU A 365 1.85 25.95 -1.17
N THR A 366 2.16 25.69 0.11
CA THR A 366 2.82 26.67 0.99
C THR A 366 4.35 26.66 0.90
N ASN A 367 4.96 25.56 0.47
CA ASN A 367 6.39 25.51 0.15
C ASN A 367 6.62 26.17 -1.22
N SER A 368 6.94 27.46 -1.16
CA SER A 368 7.08 28.45 -2.24
C SER A 368 8.19 28.19 -3.28
N GLN A 369 8.35 26.96 -3.78
CA GLN A 369 9.29 26.64 -4.87
C GLN A 369 8.81 25.60 -5.90
N THR A 370 7.58 25.08 -5.83
CA THR A 370 7.10 24.12 -6.86
C THR A 370 5.96 24.70 -7.70
N SER A 371 6.33 25.19 -8.89
CA SER A 371 5.41 25.64 -9.94
C SER A 371 4.79 24.43 -10.66
N TYR A 372 3.87 23.72 -10.01
CA TYR A 372 2.94 22.90 -10.77
C TYR A 372 1.79 23.77 -11.26
N ALA A 373 1.67 23.87 -12.59
CA ALA A 373 0.43 24.28 -13.25
C ALA A 373 -0.62 23.16 -13.10
N ILE A 374 -1.04 22.90 -11.85
CA ILE A 374 -2.34 22.26 -11.63
C ILE A 374 -3.34 23.26 -12.21
N SER A 375 -4.22 22.81 -13.10
CA SER A 375 -5.38 23.60 -13.56
C SER A 375 -5.91 24.36 -12.36
N LYS A 376 -5.87 25.70 -12.38
CA LYS A 376 -6.27 26.56 -11.24
C LYS A 376 -7.46 25.90 -10.56
N THR A 377 -7.26 25.30 -9.38
CA THR A 377 -8.35 24.70 -8.64
C THR A 377 -9.32 25.83 -8.39
N GLN A 378 -10.44 25.83 -9.12
CA GLN A 378 -11.52 26.75 -8.82
C GLN A 378 -12.06 26.32 -7.47
N HIS A 379 -11.64 27.03 -6.43
CA HIS A 379 -12.24 26.93 -5.10
C HIS A 379 -13.74 27.04 -5.29
N LYS A 380 -14.49 25.96 -5.03
CA LYS A 380 -15.96 26.03 -5.14
C LYS A 380 -16.56 26.93 -4.06
N TYR A 381 -15.85 27.08 -2.94
CA TYR A 381 -16.34 27.77 -1.76
C TYR A 381 -15.21 28.54 -1.08
N THR A 382 -15.32 29.87 -1.02
CA THR A 382 -14.49 30.72 -0.16
C THR A 382 -15.29 30.96 1.11
N VAL A 383 -14.73 30.70 2.29
CA VAL A 383 -15.46 30.85 3.56
C VAL A 383 -15.18 32.23 4.16
N ASN A 384 -16.22 32.98 4.53
CA ASN A 384 -16.05 34.27 5.20
C ASN A 384 -15.65 34.06 6.67
N LYS A 385 -14.77 34.93 7.21
CA LYS A 385 -14.43 34.98 8.65
C LYS A 385 -15.64 35.34 9.50
N ASN A 386 -16.49 36.23 8.98
CA ASN A 386 -17.71 36.67 9.64
C ASN A 386 -18.88 35.80 9.19
N TYR A 387 -19.83 35.56 10.10
CA TYR A 387 -21.04 34.80 9.81
C TYR A 387 -22.29 35.68 9.86
N VAL A 388 -23.29 35.31 9.07
CA VAL A 388 -24.64 35.83 9.16
C VAL A 388 -25.47 34.90 10.04
N SER A 389 -26.14 35.46 11.06
CA SER A 389 -27.09 34.72 11.88
C SER A 389 -28.37 34.47 11.08
N LEU A 390 -28.81 33.22 11.02
CA LEU A 390 -30.06 32.80 10.38
C LEU A 390 -31.19 32.74 11.41
N ASP A 391 -32.44 32.77 10.94
CA ASP A 391 -33.65 32.74 11.78
C ASP A 391 -33.73 31.51 12.69
N ASN A 392 -33.16 30.39 12.23
CA ASN A 392 -33.06 29.15 13.02
C ASN A 392 -31.93 29.19 14.08
N LYS A 393 -31.37 30.37 14.36
CA LYS A 393 -30.21 30.61 15.23
C LYS A 393 -28.91 29.96 14.73
N GLY A 394 -28.90 29.42 13.51
CA GLY A 394 -27.70 28.92 12.86
C GLY A 394 -26.86 30.04 12.26
N ARG A 395 -25.68 29.68 11.76
CA ARG A 395 -24.67 30.59 11.22
C ARG A 395 -24.37 30.24 9.77
N CYS A 396 -24.39 31.23 8.88
CA CYS A 396 -23.98 31.09 7.48
C CYS A 396 -22.64 31.78 7.26
N TYR A 397 -21.68 31.07 6.67
CA TYR A 397 -20.32 31.56 6.39
C TYR A 397 -20.07 31.79 4.89
N SER A 398 -21.11 31.84 4.04
CA SER A 398 -20.96 32.16 2.62
C SER A 398 -20.72 33.68 2.47
N PRO A 399 -19.63 34.11 1.81
CA PRO A 399 -19.40 35.52 1.48
C PRO A 399 -20.52 36.07 0.59
N ARG A 400 -20.98 35.26 -0.38
CA ARG A 400 -22.06 35.63 -1.29
C ARG A 400 -23.36 35.87 -0.54
N PHE A 401 -23.70 34.97 0.39
CA PHE A 401 -24.89 35.14 1.21
C PHE A 401 -24.80 36.40 2.08
N ALA A 402 -23.62 36.75 2.60
CA ALA A 402 -23.41 37.98 3.38
C ALA A 402 -23.63 39.25 2.55
N GLU A 403 -23.40 39.18 1.23
CA GLU A 403 -23.66 40.25 0.27
C GLU A 403 -25.09 40.21 -0.32
N GLY A 404 -25.91 39.25 0.09
CA GLY A 404 -27.29 39.06 -0.42
C GLY A 404 -27.38 38.23 -1.71
N ASP A 405 -26.30 37.59 -2.16
CA ASP A 405 -26.29 36.66 -3.29
C ASP A 405 -26.54 35.22 -2.82
N TYR A 406 -27.66 34.64 -3.26
CA TYR A 406 -28.10 33.28 -2.94
C TYR A 406 -27.59 32.21 -3.93
N SER A 407 -26.70 32.55 -4.87
CA SER A 407 -26.18 31.62 -5.87
C SER A 407 -25.54 30.37 -5.28
N ASP A 408 -24.96 30.45 -4.08
CA ASP A 408 -24.44 29.30 -3.35
C ASP A 408 -25.54 28.42 -2.74
N CYS A 409 -26.63 29.03 -2.26
CA CYS A 409 -27.78 28.30 -1.73
C CYS A 409 -28.48 27.49 -2.83
N LEU A 410 -28.58 28.04 -4.03
CA LEU A 410 -29.21 27.38 -5.19
C LEU A 410 -28.44 26.14 -5.67
N LYS A 411 -27.17 25.97 -5.27
CA LYS A 411 -26.38 24.77 -5.58
C LYS A 411 -26.62 23.61 -4.58
N VAL A 412 -27.38 23.85 -3.51
CA VAL A 412 -27.61 22.88 -2.44
C VAL A 412 -28.98 22.25 -2.58
N ILE A 413 -29.04 20.92 -2.61
CA ILE A 413 -30.27 20.13 -2.61
C ILE A 413 -30.18 19.14 -1.44
N SER A 414 -31.22 19.08 -0.60
CA SER A 414 -31.27 18.15 0.53
C SER A 414 -31.53 16.71 0.08
N SER A 415 -31.33 15.75 0.99
CA SER A 415 -31.72 14.35 0.76
C SER A 415 -33.22 14.15 0.52
N HIS A 416 -34.06 15.14 0.86
CA HIS A 416 -35.50 15.17 0.62
C HIS A 416 -35.86 16.04 -0.60
N ALA A 417 -34.89 16.33 -1.47
CA ALA A 417 -35.04 17.16 -2.68
C ALA A 417 -35.44 18.62 -2.40
N GLU A 418 -35.11 19.15 -1.23
CA GLU A 418 -35.37 20.56 -0.90
C GLU A 418 -34.22 21.43 -1.40
N LEU A 419 -34.53 22.39 -2.27
CA LEU A 419 -33.57 23.37 -2.76
C LEU A 419 -33.21 24.38 -1.66
N GLY A 420 -31.93 24.68 -1.50
CA GLY A 420 -31.45 25.70 -0.55
C GLY A 420 -31.46 25.26 0.90
N ALA A 421 -31.57 23.97 1.20
CA ALA A 421 -31.58 23.47 2.57
C ALA A 421 -30.27 23.76 3.31
N CYS A 422 -30.30 24.70 4.26
CA CYS A 422 -29.11 25.08 5.04
C CYS A 422 -28.48 23.90 5.79
N THR A 423 -29.27 22.92 6.24
CA THR A 423 -28.76 21.72 6.92
C THR A 423 -27.83 20.87 6.06
N SER A 424 -27.96 20.95 4.74
CA SER A 424 -27.12 20.27 3.74
C SER A 424 -26.09 21.21 3.09
N CYS A 425 -26.04 22.48 3.51
CA CYS A 425 -25.18 23.50 2.93
C CYS A 425 -23.77 23.47 3.55
N PRO A 426 -22.68 23.46 2.74
CA PRO A 426 -21.31 23.51 3.23
C PRO A 426 -21.01 24.71 4.14
N PHE A 427 -21.68 25.84 3.89
CA PHE A 427 -21.50 27.11 4.60
C PHE A 427 -22.25 27.23 5.93
N TYR A 428 -23.12 26.28 6.28
CA TYR A 428 -23.99 26.39 7.45
C TYR A 428 -23.41 25.71 8.69
N ARG A 429 -23.60 26.31 9.87
CA ARG A 429 -23.33 25.67 11.17
C ARG A 429 -24.47 25.90 12.16
N LYS A 430 -24.70 24.92 13.03
CA LYS A 430 -25.67 25.06 14.15
C LYS A 430 -25.18 26.10 15.16
N ALA A 431 -26.12 26.68 15.90
CA ALA A 431 -25.85 27.63 16.98
C ALA A 431 -24.72 27.14 17.90
N GLY A 432 -23.74 28.01 18.17
CA GLY A 432 -22.62 27.71 19.07
C GLY A 432 -21.53 26.79 18.50
N LYS A 433 -21.61 26.37 17.23
CA LYS A 433 -20.52 25.65 16.56
C LYS A 433 -19.77 26.56 15.60
N ASP A 434 -18.45 26.56 15.71
CA ASP A 434 -17.57 27.26 14.78
C ASP A 434 -17.37 26.44 13.51
N TYR A 435 -17.03 27.13 12.41
CA TYR A 435 -16.91 26.51 11.10
C TYR A 435 -15.97 25.31 11.09
N PHE A 436 -14.81 25.40 11.77
CA PHE A 436 -13.74 24.39 11.83
C PHE A 436 -13.81 23.39 13.00
N SER A 437 -15.00 23.20 13.57
CA SER A 437 -15.24 22.22 14.65
C SER A 437 -15.82 20.87 14.18
N MET A 438 -15.93 20.66 12.87
CA MET A 438 -16.72 19.58 12.26
C MET A 438 -15.93 18.34 11.85
N ASP A 439 -14.63 18.23 12.17
CA ASP A 439 -13.77 17.12 11.75
C ASP A 439 -14.36 15.75 12.12
N LYS A 440 -14.85 15.60 13.36
CA LYS A 440 -15.50 14.37 13.82
C LYS A 440 -16.79 14.05 13.05
N SER A 441 -17.52 15.08 12.62
CA SER A 441 -18.77 14.90 11.87
C SER A 441 -18.51 14.42 10.46
N PHE A 442 -17.52 15.00 9.78
CA PHE A 442 -17.11 14.56 8.44
C PHE A 442 -16.56 13.14 8.47
N LYS A 443 -15.69 12.79 9.43
CA LYS A 443 -15.19 11.41 9.61
C LYS A 443 -16.34 10.42 9.78
N LYS A 444 -17.28 10.72 10.69
CA LYS A 444 -18.45 9.87 10.92
C LYS A 444 -19.27 9.68 9.65
N SER A 445 -19.49 10.75 8.87
CA SER A 445 -20.23 10.67 7.61
C SER A 445 -19.51 9.81 6.57
N ILE A 446 -18.18 9.91 6.46
CA ILE A 446 -17.39 9.05 5.56
C ILE A 446 -17.48 7.59 5.99
N ASP A 447 -17.35 7.32 7.29
CA ASP A 447 -17.44 5.96 7.84
C ASP A 447 -18.85 5.36 7.63
N GLU A 448 -19.91 6.16 7.79
CA GLU A 448 -21.30 5.76 7.52
C GLU A 448 -21.51 5.44 6.03
N GLU A 449 -21.08 6.32 5.11
CA GLU A 449 -21.20 6.07 3.66
C GLU A 449 -20.35 4.86 3.22
N ALA A 450 -19.18 4.66 3.82
CA ALA A 450 -18.35 3.49 3.61
C ALA A 450 -19.06 2.18 4.00
N LEU A 451 -19.81 2.18 5.12
CA LEU A 451 -20.62 1.04 5.55
C LEU A 451 -21.78 0.77 4.58
N ILE A 452 -22.41 1.82 4.06
CA ILE A 452 -23.49 1.71 3.06
C ILE A 452 -22.95 1.04 1.77
N VAL A 453 -21.76 1.43 1.31
CA VAL A 453 -21.09 0.78 0.18
C VAL A 453 -20.87 -0.71 0.46
N ASP A 454 -20.31 -1.06 1.63
CA ASP A 454 -20.09 -2.46 2.01
C ASP A 454 -21.40 -3.27 2.04
N GLU A 455 -22.49 -2.68 2.55
CA GLU A 455 -23.80 -3.33 2.57
C GLU A 455 -24.38 -3.52 1.17
N ALA A 456 -24.31 -2.49 0.31
CA ALA A 456 -24.78 -2.57 -1.07
C ALA A 456 -24.10 -3.72 -1.81
N ILE A 457 -22.78 -3.87 -1.65
CA ILE A 457 -22.08 -4.96 -2.33
C ILE A 457 -22.43 -6.33 -1.74
N LYS A 458 -22.64 -6.44 -0.42
CA LYS A 458 -23.12 -7.68 0.21
C LYS A 458 -24.51 -8.10 -0.30
N ARG A 459 -25.40 -7.14 -0.60
CA ARG A 459 -26.74 -7.41 -1.15
C ARG A 459 -26.67 -7.92 -2.58
N VAL A 460 -25.88 -7.27 -3.45
CA VAL A 460 -25.66 -7.73 -4.84
C VAL A 460 -25.14 -9.17 -4.88
N ARG A 461 -24.18 -9.52 -4.01
CA ARG A 461 -23.64 -10.88 -3.89
C ARG A 461 -24.65 -11.94 -3.50
N ARG A 462 -25.63 -11.58 -2.68
CA ARG A 462 -26.70 -12.50 -2.26
C ARG A 462 -27.75 -12.67 -3.35
N GLY A 463 -27.58 -12.05 -4.52
CA GLY A 463 -28.59 -11.96 -5.58
C GLY A 463 -29.79 -11.08 -5.18
N LYS A 464 -29.61 -10.20 -4.18
CA LYS A 464 -30.68 -9.40 -3.55
C LYS A 464 -30.50 -7.90 -3.76
N GLY A 465 -29.68 -7.47 -4.72
CA GLY A 465 -29.41 -6.06 -4.99
C GLY A 465 -28.87 -5.86 -6.40
N ASN A 466 -28.87 -4.61 -6.85
CA ASN A 466 -28.45 -4.22 -8.18
C ASN A 466 -27.05 -3.57 -8.15
N ILE A 467 -26.30 -3.70 -9.24
CA ILE A 467 -24.98 -3.06 -9.36
C ILE A 467 -25.09 -1.53 -9.27
N GLU A 468 -26.22 -0.98 -9.71
CA GLU A 468 -26.58 0.45 -9.63
C GLU A 468 -26.58 0.96 -8.19
N ASP A 469 -27.04 0.15 -7.21
CA ASP A 469 -27.04 0.50 -5.79
C ASP A 469 -25.63 0.75 -5.27
N ILE A 470 -24.66 -0.02 -5.77
CA ILE A 470 -23.24 0.16 -5.41
C ILE A 470 -22.70 1.44 -6.05
N GLY A 471 -23.09 1.72 -7.30
CA GLY A 471 -22.71 2.95 -8.01
C GLY A 471 -23.20 4.20 -7.28
N GLU A 472 -24.46 4.20 -6.85
CA GLU A 472 -25.05 5.29 -6.06
C GLU A 472 -24.32 5.50 -4.72
N ALA A 473 -24.06 4.42 -3.98
CA ALA A 473 -23.36 4.48 -2.71
C ALA A 473 -21.93 5.05 -2.87
N LEU A 474 -21.20 4.65 -3.93
CA LEU A 474 -19.87 5.21 -4.20
C LEU A 474 -19.91 6.70 -4.59
N LEU A 475 -20.93 7.14 -5.34
CA LEU A 475 -21.08 8.56 -5.70
C LEU A 475 -21.33 9.42 -4.45
N LYS A 476 -22.14 8.92 -3.50
CA LYS A 476 -22.36 9.58 -2.21
C LYS A 476 -21.08 9.63 -1.38
N LEU A 477 -20.37 8.50 -1.26
CA LEU A 477 -19.09 8.42 -0.57
C LEU A 477 -18.05 9.41 -1.16
N LYS A 478 -17.98 9.51 -2.49
CA LYS A 478 -17.13 10.48 -3.20
C LYS A 478 -17.49 11.92 -2.85
N THR A 479 -18.78 12.24 -2.84
CA THR A 479 -19.27 13.59 -2.54
C THR A 479 -18.88 14.01 -1.13
N VAL A 480 -19.13 13.14 -0.13
CA VAL A 480 -18.75 13.41 1.27
C VAL A 480 -17.22 13.51 1.42
N SER A 481 -16.49 12.64 0.74
CA SER A 481 -15.02 12.64 0.75
C SER A 481 -14.45 13.95 0.19
N HIS A 482 -14.99 14.43 -0.92
CA HIS A 482 -14.58 15.70 -1.54
C HIS A 482 -14.91 16.90 -0.65
N SER A 483 -16.11 16.95 -0.08
CA SER A 483 -16.49 18.02 0.85
C SER A 483 -15.59 18.06 2.09
N TYR A 484 -15.16 16.90 2.59
CA TYR A 484 -14.22 16.85 3.70
C TYR A 484 -12.83 17.36 3.31
N GLN A 485 -12.34 16.98 2.13
CA GLN A 485 -11.08 17.50 1.59
C GLN A 485 -11.11 19.04 1.50
N GLU A 486 -12.16 19.61 0.91
CA GLU A 486 -12.35 21.07 0.81
C GLU A 486 -12.36 21.73 2.20
N TYR A 487 -13.10 21.16 3.15
CA TYR A 487 -13.16 21.64 4.53
C TYR A 487 -11.77 21.69 5.19
N LEU A 488 -10.94 20.66 5.00
CA LEU A 488 -9.60 20.59 5.56
C LEU A 488 -8.64 21.60 4.94
N THR A 489 -8.73 21.80 3.61
CA THR A 489 -7.93 22.81 2.91
C THR A 489 -8.24 24.21 3.43
N GLU A 490 -9.52 24.58 3.54
CA GLU A 490 -9.95 25.88 4.08
C GLU A 490 -9.53 26.05 5.55
N LYS A 491 -9.61 24.97 6.36
CA LYS A 491 -9.16 24.99 7.76
C LYS A 491 -7.69 25.34 7.87
N GLN A 492 -6.85 24.77 7.02
CA GLN A 492 -5.40 25.02 7.03
C GLN A 492 -5.08 26.44 6.59
N LEU A 493 -5.74 26.96 5.55
CA LEU A 493 -5.61 28.35 5.11
C LEU A 493 -5.97 29.34 6.23
N SER A 494 -7.08 29.11 6.93
CA SER A 494 -7.51 30.00 8.02
C SER A 494 -6.48 30.07 9.16
N LEU A 495 -5.86 28.95 9.54
CA LEU A 495 -4.86 28.87 10.61
C LEU A 495 -3.59 29.68 10.29
N GLN A 496 -3.23 29.83 9.01
CA GLN A 496 -2.09 30.64 8.58
C GLN A 496 -2.37 32.14 8.63
N GLU A 497 -3.58 32.58 8.30
CA GLU A 497 -3.95 34.00 8.43
C GLU A 497 -3.89 34.46 9.90
N PHE A 498 -4.22 33.59 10.86
CA PHE A 498 -4.05 33.86 12.28
C PHE A 498 -2.57 33.96 12.69
N SER A 499 -1.70 33.09 12.18
CA SER A 499 -0.28 33.08 12.54
C SER A 499 0.56 34.14 11.82
N ASN A 500 0.12 34.63 10.66
CA ASN A 500 0.73 35.81 10.00
C ASN A 500 0.21 37.12 10.60
N GLY A 501 -1.05 37.19 11.05
CA GLY A 501 -1.59 38.37 11.73
C GLY A 501 -0.95 38.66 13.10
N GLU A 502 -0.44 37.65 13.80
CA GLU A 502 0.34 37.83 15.04
C GLU A 502 1.76 38.35 14.79
N LYS A 503 2.30 38.21 13.56
CA LYS A 503 3.64 38.72 13.20
C LYS A 503 3.64 40.17 12.71
N GLU A 504 2.47 40.73 12.37
CA GLU A 504 2.34 42.14 11.95
C GLU A 504 2.07 43.11 13.11
N VAL A 505 2.05 42.62 14.35
CA VAL A 505 1.91 43.45 15.56
C VAL A 505 3.12 43.26 16.47
N TYR A 506 4.31 43.65 16.00
CA TYR A 506 5.45 44.07 16.84
C TYR A 506 6.32 45.08 16.11
#